data_AF-A0A2I0GJU3-F1
#
_entry.id   AF-A0A2I0GJU3-F1
#
_cell.length_a   1.000
_cell.length_b   1.000
_cell.length_c   1.000
_cell.angle_alpha   90.00
_cell.angle_beta   90.00
_cell.angle_gamma   90.00
#
_symmetry.space_group_name_H-M   'P 1'
#
loop_
_entity.id
_entity.type
_entity.pdbx_description
1 polymer ?
#
loop_
_entity_poly.entity_id
_entity_poly.type
_entity_poly.pdbx_seq_one_letter_code
_entity_poly.pdbx_strand_id
1 'polypeptide(L)'
;MRVGLVLLLVFSCFWNSESISRADFPPGFSFGTASSAYQFEGAVNEGNKGPSIWDTFTRQPGRILDFSNADTAVDHYHRFKDDIDLMKDLGMDAYRFSISWPRIYPRIEPYVTLYHWDLPQMLEDKYEGWLSHQIIKDFENYASTCFQAFGDRVKRWITFNEPHGFAIQGYDTGLQAPGRCSILGGIFCRKGKSSVEPYIVAHNILLSHAAAYHNYQQNFK
;
A
#
# COMPACT_ATOMS: atom_id res chain seq x y z
N MET A 1 24.93 -65.28 70.93
CA MET A 1 25.66 -64.19 70.24
C MET A 1 25.60 -64.49 68.75
N ARG A 2 24.60 -64.05 67.98
CA ARG A 2 24.38 -62.70 67.37
C ARG A 2 25.68 -62.04 66.91
N VAL A 3 25.89 -61.97 65.59
CA VAL A 3 25.96 -60.79 64.68
C VAL A 3 26.11 -61.39 63.26
N GLY A 4 25.40 -61.05 62.19
CA GLY A 4 24.49 -59.96 61.87
C GLY A 4 24.67 -59.69 60.37
N LEU A 5 23.72 -60.13 59.55
CA LEU A 5 23.69 -59.95 58.09
C LEU A 5 23.57 -58.44 57.80
N VAL A 6 24.57 -57.84 57.14
CA VAL A 6 24.51 -56.42 56.73
C VAL A 6 23.68 -56.32 55.45
N LEU A 7 22.41 -55.95 55.60
CA LEU A 7 21.57 -55.49 54.48
C LEU A 7 21.97 -54.05 54.14
N LEU A 8 22.56 -53.87 52.95
CA LEU A 8 22.70 -52.57 52.30
C LEU A 8 21.30 -52.12 51.82
N LEU A 9 20.66 -51.25 52.59
CA LEU A 9 19.49 -50.49 52.15
C LEU A 9 19.95 -49.41 51.18
N VAL A 10 19.82 -49.68 49.88
CA VAL A 10 19.87 -48.65 48.85
C VAL A 10 18.58 -47.83 48.97
N PHE A 11 18.65 -46.69 49.66
CA PHE A 11 17.61 -45.66 49.57
C PHE A 11 17.67 -45.08 48.16
N SER A 12 16.88 -45.63 47.23
CA SER A 12 16.55 -44.95 46.00
C SER A 12 15.75 -43.71 46.37
N CYS A 13 16.40 -42.55 46.38
CA CYS A 13 15.72 -41.26 46.31
C CYS A 13 14.93 -41.23 45.00
N PHE A 14 13.66 -41.64 45.06
CA PHE A 14 12.70 -41.31 44.03
C PHE A 14 12.51 -39.79 44.10
N TRP A 15 13.16 -39.07 43.18
CA TRP A 15 12.75 -37.72 42.85
C TRP A 15 11.37 -37.84 42.20
N ASN A 16 10.31 -37.70 43.00
CA ASN A 16 8.98 -37.47 42.44
C ASN A 16 9.01 -36.10 41.78
N SER A 17 9.06 -36.08 40.44
CA SER A 17 8.68 -34.89 39.70
C SER A 17 7.18 -34.69 39.96
N GLU A 18 6.80 -33.64 40.68
CA GLU A 18 5.38 -33.27 40.78
C GLU A 18 4.85 -32.97 39.37
N SER A 19 3.72 -33.60 39.00
CA SER A 19 3.06 -33.33 37.71
C SER A 19 2.21 -32.08 37.82
N ILE A 20 2.51 -31.07 37.01
CA ILE A 20 1.74 -29.82 36.92
C ILE A 20 0.46 -30.07 36.12
N SER A 21 -0.66 -29.50 36.56
CA SER A 21 -1.98 -29.57 35.95
C SER A 21 -2.55 -28.16 35.69
N ARG A 22 -3.58 -28.06 34.85
CA ARG A 22 -4.31 -26.80 34.64
C ARG A 22 -4.95 -26.23 35.93
N ALA A 23 -5.24 -27.08 36.92
CA ALA A 23 -5.86 -26.67 38.18
C ALA A 23 -4.90 -25.89 39.09
N ASP A 24 -3.59 -25.97 38.83
CA ASP A 24 -2.56 -25.27 39.61
C ASP A 24 -2.47 -23.77 39.25
N PHE A 25 -3.24 -23.31 38.25
CA PHE A 25 -3.23 -21.93 37.76
C PHE A 25 -4.52 -21.18 38.14
N PRO A 26 -4.45 -19.85 38.36
CA PRO A 26 -5.63 -19.06 38.71
C PRO A 26 -6.75 -19.13 37.67
N PRO A 27 -8.03 -18.97 38.07
CA PRO A 27 -9.13 -18.81 37.13
C PRO A 27 -8.86 -17.70 36.12
N GLY A 28 -9.09 -17.97 34.83
CA GLY A 28 -8.83 -17.03 33.75
C GLY A 28 -7.41 -17.03 33.21
N PHE A 29 -6.52 -17.89 33.71
CA PHE A 29 -5.20 -18.10 33.11
C PHE A 29 -5.33 -18.73 31.71
N SER A 30 -4.69 -18.14 30.70
CA SER A 30 -4.71 -18.64 29.32
C SER A 30 -3.43 -19.38 28.96
N PHE A 31 -3.58 -20.59 28.47
CA PHE A 31 -2.52 -21.31 27.76
C PHE A 31 -2.70 -21.11 26.27
N GLY A 32 -1.61 -20.89 25.54
CA GLY A 32 -1.70 -20.66 24.12
C GLY A 32 -0.44 -21.03 23.37
N THR A 33 -0.57 -21.03 22.06
CA THR A 33 0.54 -21.22 21.13
C THR A 33 0.85 -19.88 20.43
N ALA A 34 2.02 -19.81 19.80
CA ALA A 34 2.40 -18.64 19.03
C ALA A 34 3.11 -19.01 17.74
N SER A 35 2.93 -18.16 16.72
CA SER A 35 3.59 -18.27 15.43
C SER A 35 4.10 -16.89 14.97
N SER A 36 4.88 -16.90 13.89
CA SER A 36 5.24 -15.70 13.16
C SER A 36 5.04 -15.92 11.65
N ALA A 37 4.76 -14.84 10.94
CA ALA A 37 4.31 -14.89 9.56
C ALA A 37 5.34 -15.57 8.65
N TYR A 38 6.59 -15.11 8.69
CA TYR A 38 7.64 -15.65 7.83
C TYR A 38 7.95 -17.13 8.15
N GLN A 39 7.86 -17.53 9.42
CA GLN A 39 8.20 -18.90 9.82
C GLN A 39 7.08 -19.91 9.54
N PHE A 40 5.83 -19.47 9.38
CA PHE A 40 4.66 -20.38 9.31
C PHE A 40 3.83 -20.24 8.04
N GLU A 41 3.65 -19.04 7.49
CA GLU A 41 2.68 -18.80 6.39
C GLU A 41 3.05 -19.54 5.11
N GLY A 42 4.28 -19.38 4.62
CA GLY A 42 4.62 -19.77 3.25
C GLY A 42 3.93 -18.89 2.19
N ALA A 43 3.57 -19.52 1.07
CA ALA A 43 2.87 -18.88 -0.05
C ALA A 43 3.55 -17.58 -0.50
N VAL A 44 4.87 -17.66 -0.71
CA VAL A 44 5.77 -16.50 -0.93
C VAL A 44 5.35 -15.63 -2.11
N ASN A 45 4.73 -16.21 -3.14
CA ASN A 45 4.32 -15.55 -4.39
C ASN A 45 2.79 -15.41 -4.52
N GLU A 46 2.04 -15.64 -3.45
CA GLU A 46 0.57 -15.66 -3.47
C GLU A 46 -0.04 -14.48 -2.70
N GLY A 47 -1.31 -14.20 -2.97
CA GLY A 47 -2.05 -13.15 -2.27
C GLY A 47 -1.44 -11.76 -2.45
N ASN A 48 -0.83 -11.49 -3.60
CA ASN A 48 -0.10 -10.27 -3.93
C ASN A 48 1.10 -9.95 -3.03
N LYS A 49 1.60 -10.87 -2.20
CA LYS A 49 2.73 -10.63 -1.29
C LYS A 49 3.97 -10.05 -2.02
N GLY A 50 4.53 -8.98 -1.46
CA GLY A 50 5.83 -8.44 -1.83
C GLY A 50 7.00 -9.19 -1.15
N PRO A 51 8.25 -8.99 -1.61
CA PRO A 51 9.41 -9.58 -0.96
C PRO A 51 9.68 -8.91 0.40
N SER A 52 9.94 -9.73 1.42
CA SER A 52 10.51 -9.31 2.70
C SER A 52 12.04 -9.37 2.66
N ILE A 53 12.69 -8.78 3.67
CA ILE A 53 14.14 -8.92 3.84
C ILE A 53 14.56 -10.39 4.02
N TRP A 54 13.71 -11.22 4.66
CA TRP A 54 13.99 -12.63 4.89
C TRP A 54 13.88 -13.46 3.60
N ASP A 55 12.93 -13.14 2.71
CA ASP A 55 12.83 -13.76 1.37
C ASP A 55 14.13 -13.54 0.56
N THR A 56 14.78 -12.40 0.75
CA THR A 56 16.04 -12.06 0.07
C THR A 56 17.25 -12.67 0.78
N PHE A 57 17.28 -12.61 2.12
CA PHE A 57 18.40 -13.08 2.93
C PHE A 57 18.61 -14.60 2.82
N THR A 58 17.52 -15.38 2.88
CA THR A 58 17.59 -16.85 2.81
C THR A 58 18.10 -17.37 1.47
N ARG A 59 17.97 -16.58 0.39
CA ARG A 59 18.46 -16.92 -0.95
C ARG A 59 19.96 -16.67 -1.14
N GLN A 60 20.63 -16.02 -0.19
CA GLN A 60 22.07 -15.79 -0.29
C GLN A 60 22.85 -17.07 0.12
N PRO A 61 23.85 -17.50 -0.67
CA PRO A 61 24.64 -18.69 -0.36
C PRO A 61 25.28 -18.63 1.03
N GLY A 62 25.13 -19.71 1.80
CA GLY A 62 25.76 -19.87 3.12
C GLY A 62 25.13 -19.08 4.28
N ARG A 63 23.97 -18.42 4.08
CA ARG A 63 23.26 -17.73 5.17
C ARG A 63 22.42 -18.65 6.05
N ILE A 64 21.94 -19.77 5.50
CA ILE A 64 21.12 -20.76 6.19
C ILE A 64 21.90 -22.08 6.22
N LEU A 65 22.03 -22.68 7.41
CA LEU A 65 22.86 -23.87 7.66
C LEU A 65 22.53 -25.05 6.75
N ASP A 66 21.24 -25.27 6.48
CA ASP A 66 20.71 -26.35 5.65
C ASP A 66 20.27 -25.88 4.26
N PHE A 67 20.57 -24.62 3.91
CA PHE A 67 20.18 -23.98 2.64
C PHE A 67 18.66 -23.90 2.40
N SER A 68 17.84 -24.08 3.44
CA SER A 68 16.38 -23.96 3.34
C SER A 68 15.90 -22.50 3.30
N ASN A 69 14.61 -22.32 3.03
CA ASN A 69 13.90 -21.05 3.11
C ASN A 69 12.44 -21.29 3.54
N ALA A 70 11.67 -20.20 3.70
CA ALA A 70 10.28 -20.26 4.10
C ALA A 70 9.29 -20.01 2.93
N ASP A 71 9.66 -20.38 1.70
CA ASP A 71 8.78 -20.20 0.54
C ASP A 71 7.43 -20.94 0.74
N THR A 72 7.48 -22.12 1.38
CA THR A 72 6.32 -22.94 1.78
C THR A 72 6.12 -23.00 3.31
N ALA A 73 7.19 -23.00 4.11
CA ALA A 73 7.12 -23.16 5.57
C ALA A 73 6.27 -24.40 5.98
N VAL A 74 5.33 -24.25 6.94
CA VAL A 74 4.33 -25.28 7.27
C VAL A 74 3.01 -25.10 6.51
N ASP A 75 2.99 -24.16 5.57
CA ASP A 75 1.87 -23.81 4.71
C ASP A 75 0.62 -23.30 5.47
N HIS A 76 0.85 -22.56 6.57
CA HIS A 76 -0.23 -22.00 7.39
C HIS A 76 -1.12 -21.05 6.58
N TYR A 77 -0.62 -20.42 5.52
CA TYR A 77 -1.43 -19.55 4.65
C TYR A 77 -2.63 -20.28 4.03
N HIS A 78 -2.46 -21.55 3.63
CA HIS A 78 -3.54 -22.37 3.10
C HIS A 78 -4.26 -23.17 4.17
N ARG A 79 -3.54 -23.58 5.21
CA ARG A 79 -3.98 -24.58 6.21
C ARG A 79 -4.41 -24.00 7.55
N PHE A 80 -4.47 -22.68 7.70
CA PHE A 80 -4.74 -22.04 9.00
C PHE A 80 -6.00 -22.54 9.70
N LYS A 81 -7.02 -22.99 8.96
CA LYS A 81 -8.25 -23.56 9.55
C LYS A 81 -7.96 -24.86 10.28
N ASP A 82 -7.29 -25.79 9.62
CA ASP A 82 -6.88 -27.06 10.21
C ASP A 82 -5.95 -26.84 11.40
N ASP A 83 -5.03 -25.87 11.30
CA ASP A 83 -4.11 -25.54 12.38
C ASP A 83 -4.84 -24.96 13.61
N ILE A 84 -5.89 -24.15 13.40
CA ILE A 84 -6.75 -23.65 14.48
C ILE A 84 -7.56 -24.78 15.11
N ASP A 85 -8.09 -25.71 14.30
CA ASP A 85 -8.82 -26.87 14.80
C ASP A 85 -7.92 -27.76 15.67
N LEU A 86 -6.66 -27.99 15.25
CA LEU A 86 -5.67 -28.70 16.06
C LEU A 86 -5.35 -27.97 17.38
N MET A 87 -5.21 -26.65 17.37
CA MET A 87 -4.99 -25.87 18.60
C MET A 87 -6.17 -26.01 19.56
N LYS A 88 -7.39 -26.02 19.02
CA LYS A 88 -8.61 -26.23 19.80
C LYS A 88 -8.66 -27.65 20.39
N ASP A 89 -8.33 -28.67 19.62
CA ASP A 89 -8.30 -30.07 20.07
C ASP A 89 -7.24 -30.31 21.16
N LEU A 90 -6.12 -29.57 21.10
CA LEU A 90 -5.09 -29.56 22.15
C LEU A 90 -5.51 -28.79 23.42
N GLY A 91 -6.68 -28.15 23.41
CA GLY A 91 -7.18 -27.35 24.53
C GLY A 91 -6.42 -26.06 24.75
N MET A 92 -5.96 -25.40 23.68
CA MET A 92 -5.35 -24.07 23.76
C MET A 92 -6.43 -22.99 23.87
N ASP A 93 -6.24 -22.04 24.79
CA ASP A 93 -7.18 -20.93 25.04
C ASP A 93 -6.85 -19.70 24.17
N ALA A 94 -5.61 -19.58 23.68
CA ALA A 94 -5.14 -18.44 22.90
C ALA A 94 -4.20 -18.83 21.77
N TYR A 95 -4.23 -18.06 20.68
CA TYR A 95 -3.26 -18.14 19.59
C TYR A 95 -2.72 -16.74 19.26
N ARG A 96 -1.41 -16.57 19.43
CA ARG A 96 -0.70 -15.32 19.08
C ARG A 96 0.03 -15.48 17.75
N PHE A 97 -0.34 -14.69 16.75
CA PHE A 97 0.37 -14.67 15.47
C PHE A 97 0.80 -13.24 15.09
N SER A 98 1.73 -13.13 14.15
CA SER A 98 2.12 -11.84 13.55
C SER A 98 1.54 -11.70 12.15
N ILE A 99 1.32 -10.47 11.68
CA ILE A 99 0.86 -10.20 10.31
C ILE A 99 2.06 -9.91 9.41
N SER A 100 2.13 -10.56 8.23
CA SER A 100 3.13 -10.27 7.21
C SER A 100 2.93 -8.89 6.60
N TRP A 101 3.75 -7.90 6.97
CA TRP A 101 3.70 -6.55 6.39
C TRP A 101 3.70 -6.55 4.85
N PRO A 102 4.64 -7.21 4.15
CA PRO A 102 4.66 -7.17 2.69
C PRO A 102 3.49 -7.94 2.06
N ARG A 103 2.65 -8.64 2.83
CA ARG A 103 1.38 -9.19 2.32
C ARG A 103 0.23 -8.15 2.39
N ILE A 104 0.28 -7.21 3.33
CA ILE A 104 -0.72 -6.13 3.49
C ILE A 104 -0.38 -4.91 2.63
N TYR A 105 0.90 -4.52 2.60
CA TYR A 105 1.40 -3.42 1.79
C TYR A 105 2.47 -3.93 0.83
N PRO A 106 2.09 -4.78 -0.14
CA PRO A 106 3.06 -5.43 -1.00
C PRO A 106 3.83 -4.44 -1.88
N ARG A 107 3.14 -3.43 -2.41
CA ARG A 107 3.64 -2.36 -3.28
C ARG A 107 2.70 -1.16 -3.18
N ILE A 108 3.23 0.05 -3.00
CA ILE A 108 2.44 1.28 -3.18
C ILE A 108 2.31 1.49 -4.69
N GLU A 109 1.08 1.40 -5.22
CA GLU A 109 0.83 1.74 -6.61
C GLU A 109 0.80 3.27 -6.75
N PRO A 110 1.69 3.88 -7.55
CA PRO A 110 1.69 5.32 -7.73
C PRO A 110 0.49 5.74 -8.60
N TYR A 111 -0.37 6.59 -8.03
CA TYR A 111 -1.42 7.31 -8.77
C TYR A 111 -0.91 8.72 -9.02
N VAL A 112 -0.70 9.05 -10.29
CA VAL A 112 -0.11 10.33 -10.67
C VAL A 112 -1.15 11.23 -11.33
N THR A 113 -1.34 12.41 -10.75
CA THR A 113 -2.12 13.50 -11.35
C THR A 113 -1.19 14.32 -12.24
N LEU A 114 -1.53 14.45 -13.52
CA LEU A 114 -0.70 15.19 -14.49
C LEU A 114 -0.77 16.71 -14.29
N TYR A 115 -1.94 17.23 -13.90
CA TYR A 115 -2.15 18.66 -13.70
C TYR A 115 -2.92 18.94 -12.42
N HIS A 116 -2.35 19.79 -11.56
CA HIS A 116 -2.95 20.21 -10.31
C HIS A 116 -2.80 21.73 -10.14
N TRP A 117 -3.37 22.47 -11.09
CA TRP A 117 -3.54 23.92 -11.05
C TRP A 117 -2.22 24.71 -11.15
N ASP A 118 -1.22 24.10 -11.76
CA ASP A 118 0.16 24.56 -11.86
C ASP A 118 0.55 24.89 -13.31
N LEU A 119 -0.31 25.62 -14.03
CA LEU A 119 -0.06 25.99 -15.43
C LEU A 119 1.26 26.77 -15.54
N PRO A 120 2.16 26.42 -16.47
CA PRO A 120 3.36 27.22 -16.70
C PRO A 120 3.01 28.66 -17.11
N GLN A 121 3.49 29.64 -16.34
CA GLN A 121 3.19 31.07 -16.54
C GLN A 121 3.44 31.54 -17.98
N MET A 122 4.47 31.02 -18.66
CA MET A 122 4.76 31.33 -20.05
C MET A 122 3.57 31.06 -21.00
N LEU A 123 2.79 30.01 -20.76
CA LEU A 123 1.63 29.68 -21.59
C LEU A 123 0.47 30.66 -21.34
N GLU A 124 0.29 31.07 -20.09
CA GLU A 124 -0.64 32.15 -19.70
C GLU A 124 -0.26 33.47 -20.39
N ASP A 125 1.02 33.87 -20.31
CA ASP A 125 1.48 35.11 -20.91
C ASP A 125 1.42 35.08 -22.45
N LYS A 126 1.69 33.93 -23.06
CA LYS A 126 1.77 33.78 -24.52
C LYS A 126 0.41 33.77 -25.20
N TYR A 127 -0.58 33.10 -24.61
CA TYR A 127 -1.88 32.91 -25.25
C TYR A 127 -3.05 32.76 -24.27
N GLU A 128 -2.92 33.23 -23.04
CA GLU A 128 -3.94 33.11 -21.98
C GLU A 128 -4.26 31.65 -21.61
N GLY A 129 -3.25 30.78 -21.72
CA GLY A 129 -3.29 29.45 -21.13
C GLY A 129 -4.51 28.64 -21.58
N TRP A 130 -5.34 28.27 -20.60
CA TRP A 130 -6.52 27.43 -20.81
C TRP A 130 -7.65 28.10 -21.62
N LEU A 131 -7.60 29.41 -21.84
CA LEU A 131 -8.56 30.11 -22.71
C LEU A 131 -8.30 29.89 -24.20
N SER A 132 -7.09 29.42 -24.57
CA SER A 132 -6.72 29.17 -25.95
C SER A 132 -6.79 27.68 -26.30
N HIS A 133 -7.29 27.37 -27.49
CA HIS A 133 -7.27 25.99 -28.02
C HIS A 133 -5.84 25.44 -28.21
N GLN A 134 -4.82 26.29 -28.28
CA GLN A 134 -3.43 25.87 -28.38
C GLN A 134 -2.98 25.02 -27.18
N ILE A 135 -3.60 25.24 -26.00
CA ILE A 135 -3.29 24.51 -24.77
C ILE A 135 -3.49 23.00 -24.89
N ILE A 136 -4.42 22.58 -25.76
CA ILE A 136 -4.75 21.17 -25.96
C ILE A 136 -3.52 20.43 -26.48
N LYS A 137 -2.83 21.00 -27.48
CA LYS A 137 -1.64 20.38 -28.06
C LYS A 137 -0.46 20.41 -27.11
N ASP A 138 -0.28 21.51 -26.38
CA ASP A 138 0.82 21.65 -25.43
C ASP A 138 0.65 20.70 -24.23
N PHE A 139 -0.59 20.55 -23.73
CA PHE A 139 -0.91 19.57 -22.68
C PHE A 139 -0.75 18.13 -23.16
N GLU A 140 -1.18 17.81 -24.37
CA GLU A 140 -0.95 16.48 -24.97
C GLU A 140 0.54 16.14 -25.04
N ASN A 141 1.38 17.08 -25.50
CA ASN A 141 2.83 16.88 -25.57
C ASN A 141 3.46 16.71 -24.18
N TYR A 142 3.04 17.50 -23.19
CA TYR A 142 3.46 17.36 -21.80
C TYR A 142 3.08 15.97 -21.25
N ALA A 143 1.81 15.57 -21.39
CA ALA A 143 1.32 14.26 -20.96
C ALA A 143 2.10 13.12 -21.64
N SER A 144 2.33 13.22 -22.96
CA SER A 144 3.12 12.24 -23.71
C SER A 144 4.55 12.10 -23.17
N THR A 145 5.19 13.22 -22.80
CA THR A 145 6.51 13.21 -22.17
C THR A 145 6.47 12.49 -20.81
N CYS A 146 5.46 12.75 -19.98
CA CYS A 146 5.27 12.05 -18.71
C CYS A 146 5.04 10.54 -18.90
N PHE A 147 4.23 10.15 -19.88
CA PHE A 147 3.97 8.75 -20.21
C PHE A 147 5.25 8.04 -20.67
N GLN A 148 6.06 8.68 -21.52
CA GLN A 148 7.34 8.13 -21.96
C GLN A 148 8.31 7.97 -20.79
N ALA A 149 8.42 8.98 -19.92
CA ALA A 149 9.41 9.01 -18.86
C ALA A 149 9.05 8.11 -17.66
N PHE A 150 7.76 7.94 -17.36
CA PHE A 150 7.30 7.29 -16.14
C PHE A 150 6.31 6.14 -16.36
N GLY A 151 5.86 5.92 -17.60
CA GLY A 151 4.89 4.86 -17.93
C GLY A 151 5.41 3.45 -17.69
N ASP A 152 6.73 3.26 -17.54
CA ASP A 152 7.34 2.00 -17.11
C ASP A 152 6.85 1.58 -15.70
N ARG A 153 6.69 2.55 -14.78
CA ARG A 153 6.35 2.36 -13.37
C ARG A 153 4.96 2.84 -12.97
N VAL A 154 4.43 3.89 -13.61
CA VAL A 154 3.12 4.47 -13.31
C VAL A 154 2.08 3.90 -14.26
N LYS A 155 1.12 3.15 -13.71
CA LYS A 155 0.04 2.50 -14.47
C LYS A 155 -1.31 3.17 -14.29
N ARG A 156 -1.43 4.09 -13.33
CA ARG A 156 -2.67 4.78 -12.95
C ARG A 156 -2.47 6.28 -13.08
N TRP A 157 -3.13 6.83 -14.10
CA TRP A 157 -3.02 8.24 -14.45
C TRP A 157 -4.35 8.95 -14.22
N ILE A 158 -4.28 10.11 -13.57
CA ILE A 158 -5.38 11.06 -13.45
C ILE A 158 -4.96 12.28 -14.28
N THR A 159 -5.76 12.65 -15.26
CA THR A 159 -5.41 13.76 -16.17
C THR A 159 -5.58 15.12 -15.49
N PHE A 160 -6.73 15.35 -14.87
CA PHE A 160 -7.07 16.61 -14.20
C PHE A 160 -7.64 16.35 -12.80
N ASN A 161 -7.18 17.12 -11.81
CA ASN A 161 -7.83 17.20 -10.50
C ASN A 161 -8.84 18.36 -10.45
N GLU A 162 -10.04 18.10 -9.94
CA GLU A 162 -11.10 19.09 -9.66
C GLU A 162 -11.33 20.12 -10.80
N PRO A 163 -11.69 19.68 -12.02
CA PRO A 163 -11.81 20.58 -13.17
C PRO A 163 -12.86 21.69 -12.98
N HIS A 164 -13.96 21.39 -12.25
CA HIS A 164 -14.94 22.39 -11.87
C HIS A 164 -14.35 23.45 -10.93
N GLY A 165 -13.60 23.02 -9.91
CA GLY A 165 -13.01 23.91 -8.91
C GLY A 165 -12.05 24.91 -9.54
N PHE A 166 -11.15 24.41 -10.38
CA PHE A 166 -10.20 25.24 -11.11
C PHE A 166 -10.87 26.21 -12.10
N ALA A 167 -11.87 25.75 -12.88
CA ALA A 167 -12.56 26.61 -13.84
C ALA A 167 -13.33 27.76 -13.16
N ILE A 168 -14.02 27.47 -12.05
CA ILE A 168 -14.80 28.48 -11.32
C ILE A 168 -13.88 29.42 -10.51
N GLN A 169 -12.92 28.87 -9.75
CA GLN A 169 -12.09 29.70 -8.89
C GLN A 169 -11.07 30.54 -9.67
N GLY A 170 -10.60 30.06 -10.82
CA GLY A 170 -9.64 30.77 -11.67
C GLY A 170 -10.27 31.78 -12.63
N TYR A 171 -11.49 31.53 -13.11
CA TYR A 171 -12.09 32.27 -14.24
C TYR A 171 -13.52 32.80 -14.01
N ASP A 172 -14.13 32.48 -12.86
CA ASP A 172 -15.38 33.10 -12.42
C ASP A 172 -15.16 34.00 -11.20
N THR A 173 -14.73 33.42 -10.08
CA THR A 173 -14.56 34.18 -8.83
C THR A 173 -13.23 34.91 -8.76
N GLY A 174 -12.23 34.47 -9.52
CA GLY A 174 -10.88 35.02 -9.55
C GLY A 174 -10.11 34.88 -8.23
N LEU A 175 -10.53 33.98 -7.33
CA LEU A 175 -9.85 33.73 -6.05
C LEU A 175 -8.55 32.94 -6.20
N GLN A 176 -8.43 32.14 -7.26
CA GLN A 176 -7.26 31.35 -7.60
C GLN A 176 -6.65 31.84 -8.91
N ALA A 177 -5.39 31.48 -9.17
CA ALA A 177 -4.75 31.80 -10.44
C ALA A 177 -5.55 31.25 -11.64
N PRO A 178 -5.65 31.99 -12.77
CA PRO A 178 -5.02 33.28 -13.04
C PRO A 178 -5.74 34.51 -12.48
N GLY A 179 -6.80 34.34 -11.68
CA GLY A 179 -7.46 35.45 -10.99
C GLY A 179 -8.36 36.29 -11.89
N ARG A 180 -9.08 35.64 -12.81
CA ARG A 180 -9.94 36.30 -13.80
C ARG A 180 -11.39 36.27 -13.35
N CYS A 181 -12.07 37.42 -13.46
CA CYS A 181 -13.48 37.54 -13.13
C CYS A 181 -14.17 38.72 -13.85
N SER A 182 -15.50 38.65 -14.01
CA SER A 182 -16.33 39.78 -14.44
C SER A 182 -16.41 40.82 -13.33
N ILE A 183 -16.31 42.10 -13.69
CA ILE A 183 -16.32 43.29 -12.83
C ILE A 183 -17.53 43.30 -11.87
N LEU A 184 -17.39 42.66 -10.70
CA LEU A 184 -18.14 42.99 -9.50
C LEU A 184 -17.13 43.28 -8.38
N GLY A 185 -16.53 44.46 -8.53
CA GLY A 185 -15.45 44.99 -7.70
C GLY A 185 -14.09 44.77 -8.36
N GLY A 186 -13.69 45.68 -9.27
CA GLY A 186 -12.32 45.83 -9.80
C GLY A 186 -11.24 46.15 -8.74
N ILE A 187 -11.44 45.63 -7.54
CA ILE A 187 -10.58 45.61 -6.37
C ILE A 187 -9.71 44.33 -6.42
N PHE A 188 -10.22 43.20 -6.95
CA PHE A 188 -9.52 41.91 -6.91
C PHE A 188 -9.02 41.38 -8.27
N CYS A 189 -9.79 41.49 -9.37
CA CYS A 189 -9.40 40.98 -10.69
C CYS A 189 -9.16 42.11 -11.70
N ARG A 190 -8.10 42.01 -12.51
CA ARG A 190 -7.75 43.03 -13.52
C ARG A 190 -8.39 42.81 -14.90
N LYS A 191 -8.88 41.61 -15.18
CA LYS A 191 -9.41 41.17 -16.49
C LYS A 191 -10.28 39.92 -16.30
N GLY A 192 -11.22 39.65 -17.21
CA GLY A 192 -12.00 38.41 -17.24
C GLY A 192 -13.46 38.60 -17.63
N LYS A 193 -14.14 37.49 -17.94
CA LYS A 193 -15.59 37.43 -18.19
C LYS A 193 -16.19 36.14 -17.62
N SER A 194 -16.58 36.20 -16.35
CA SER A 194 -17.22 35.12 -15.58
C SER A 194 -18.37 34.42 -16.28
N SER A 195 -19.13 35.13 -17.12
CA SER A 195 -20.27 34.53 -17.83
C SER A 195 -19.88 33.61 -18.98
N VAL A 196 -18.61 33.54 -19.36
CA VAL A 196 -18.14 32.82 -20.56
C VAL A 196 -16.85 32.02 -20.31
N GLU A 197 -15.86 32.62 -19.65
CA GLU A 197 -14.53 32.03 -19.50
C GLU A 197 -14.51 30.65 -18.79
N PRO A 198 -15.26 30.41 -17.70
CA PRO A 198 -15.30 29.09 -17.08
C PRO A 198 -15.76 27.97 -18.02
N TYR A 199 -16.69 28.28 -18.93
CA TYR A 199 -17.19 27.31 -19.91
C TYR A 199 -16.16 27.01 -21.00
N ILE A 200 -15.43 28.03 -21.46
CA ILE A 200 -14.32 27.85 -22.42
C ILE A 200 -13.24 26.97 -21.78
N VAL A 201 -12.88 27.26 -20.53
CA VAL A 201 -11.88 26.49 -19.78
C VAL A 201 -12.35 25.05 -19.59
N ALA A 202 -13.57 24.83 -19.12
CA ALA A 202 -14.13 23.49 -18.95
C ALA A 202 -14.15 22.69 -20.27
N HIS A 203 -14.51 23.34 -21.38
CA HIS A 203 -14.49 22.72 -22.70
C HIS A 203 -13.07 22.28 -23.10
N ASN A 204 -12.07 23.17 -22.94
CA ASN A 204 -10.68 22.86 -23.27
C ASN A 204 -10.08 21.80 -22.36
N ILE A 205 -10.44 21.74 -21.07
CA ILE A 205 -10.07 20.64 -20.17
C ILE A 205 -10.58 19.31 -20.72
N LEU A 206 -11.85 19.25 -21.11
CA LEU A 206 -12.46 18.01 -21.63
C LEU A 206 -11.79 17.56 -22.92
N LEU A 207 -11.51 18.47 -23.84
CA LEU A 207 -10.77 18.16 -25.07
C LEU A 207 -9.33 17.71 -24.78
N SER A 208 -8.67 18.35 -23.82
CA SER A 208 -7.31 17.98 -23.39
C SER A 208 -7.27 16.60 -22.74
N HIS A 209 -8.28 16.28 -21.92
CA HIS A 209 -8.47 14.95 -21.35
C HIS A 209 -8.61 13.90 -22.45
N ALA A 210 -9.50 14.14 -23.43
CA ALA A 210 -9.74 13.21 -24.52
C ALA A 210 -8.49 13.01 -25.39
N ALA A 211 -7.77 14.09 -25.71
CA ALA A 211 -6.51 14.01 -26.46
C ALA A 211 -5.45 13.20 -25.73
N ALA A 212 -5.21 13.50 -24.44
CA ALA A 212 -4.26 12.75 -23.62
C ALA A 212 -4.65 11.27 -23.48
N TYR A 213 -5.94 10.98 -23.30
CA TYR A 213 -6.46 9.62 -23.22
C TYR A 213 -6.24 8.85 -24.53
N HIS A 214 -6.62 9.42 -25.68
CA HIS A 214 -6.42 8.77 -26.99
C HIS A 214 -4.95 8.50 -27.27
N ASN A 215 -4.08 9.47 -27.00
CA ASN A 215 -2.64 9.28 -27.16
C ASN A 215 -2.11 8.15 -26.27
N TYR A 216 -2.51 8.11 -24.99
CA TYR A 216 -2.18 7.02 -24.07
C TYR A 216 -2.61 5.65 -24.59
N GLN A 217 -3.86 5.51 -25.08
CA GLN A 217 -4.36 4.23 -25.61
C GLN A 217 -3.62 3.78 -26.86
N GLN A 218 -3.23 4.71 -27.73
CA GLN A 218 -2.62 4.38 -29.02
C GLN A 218 -1.12 4.04 -28.89
N ASN A 219 -0.41 4.69 -27.98
CA ASN A 219 1.05 4.71 -27.99
C ASN A 219 1.71 4.14 -26.72
N PHE A 220 0.98 4.00 -25.61
CA PHE A 220 1.57 3.74 -24.28
C PHE A 220 0.91 2.62 -23.48
N LYS A 221 -0.06 1.93 -24.09
CA LYS A 221 -0.78 0.81 -23.49
C LYS A 221 -0.36 -0.53 -24.07
#